data_AF-A0A968T2T3-F1
#
_entry.id   AF-A0A968T2T3-F1
#
_cell.length_a   1.000
_cell.length_b   1.000
_cell.length_c   1.000
_cell.angle_alpha   90.00
_cell.angle_beta   90.00
_cell.angle_gamma   90.00
#
_symmetry.space_group_name_H-M   'P 1'
#
loop_
_entity.id
_entity.type
_entity.pdbx_description
1 polymer ?
#
loop_
_entity_poly.entity_id
_entity_poly.type
_entity_poly.pdbx_seq_one_letter_code
_entity_poly.pdbx_strand_id
1 'polypeptide(L)'
;MRDVGYEPLQVAFTCYSVLRTLGDARADMILQDTYALLLQSADAQIDPEQRTAFLVAVPVHRAIVRAWQETGRDPGSVIRTASLSTGARRTPHASHLHGIISKRHCS
;
A
#
# COMPACT_ATOMS: atom_id res chain seq x y z
N MET A 1 27.78 17.05 15.59
CA MET A 1 26.48 17.08 16.30
C MET A 1 25.42 17.06 15.20
N ARG A 2 24.90 15.88 14.85
CA ARG A 2 23.85 15.79 13.81
C ARG A 2 22.60 16.33 14.48
N ASP A 3 22.11 17.44 13.94
CA ASP A 3 20.88 18.08 14.36
C ASP A 3 19.81 17.00 14.53
N VAL A 4 19.14 16.99 15.69
CA VAL A 4 17.97 16.13 15.95
C VAL A 4 16.74 16.74 15.26
N GLY A 5 16.98 17.35 14.09
CA GLY A 5 16.02 17.98 13.23
C GLY A 5 15.14 16.89 12.68
N TYR A 6 13.94 16.82 13.21
CA TYR A 6 12.83 16.11 12.61
C TYR A 6 12.68 16.59 11.17
N GLU A 7 13.35 15.93 10.23
CA GLU A 7 13.11 16.11 8.81
C GLU A 7 11.62 15.78 8.59
N PRO A 8 10.81 16.70 8.04
CA PRO A 8 9.36 16.52 7.94
C PRO A 8 9.00 15.22 7.20
N LEU A 9 9.85 14.80 6.25
CA LEU A 9 9.75 13.52 5.54
C LEU A 9 9.92 12.30 6.46
N GLN A 10 10.80 12.38 7.46
CA GLN A 10 11.01 11.30 8.42
C GLN A 10 9.85 11.15 9.40
N VAL A 11 9.26 12.26 9.87
CA VAL A 11 8.03 12.24 10.67
C VAL A 11 6.89 11.64 9.87
N ALA A 12 6.67 12.14 8.66
CA ALA A 12 5.56 11.70 7.81
C ALA A 12 5.70 10.21 7.43
N PHE A 13 6.92 9.75 7.12
CA PHE A 13 7.18 8.34 6.83
C PHE A 13 6.99 7.43 8.05
N THR A 14 7.36 7.90 9.25
CA THR A 14 7.10 7.15 10.49
C THR A 14 5.59 7.03 10.75
N CYS A 15 4.85 8.12 10.56
CA CYS A 15 3.38 8.13 10.68
C CYS A 15 2.73 7.16 9.70
N TYR A 16 3.15 7.20 8.43
CA TYR A 16 2.74 6.22 7.42
C TYR A 16 3.02 4.79 7.87
N SER A 17 4.22 4.50 8.35
CA SER A 17 4.62 3.14 8.74
C SER A 17 3.73 2.60 9.86
N VAL A 18 3.44 3.42 10.88
CA VAL A 18 2.53 3.05 11.98
C VAL A 18 1.12 2.80 11.46
N LEU A 19 0.58 3.72 10.64
CA LEU A 19 -0.79 3.58 10.10
C LEU A 19 -0.94 2.39 9.16
N ARG A 20 0.10 2.09 8.35
CA ARG A 20 0.14 0.91 7.49
C ARG A 20 0.09 -0.37 8.33
N THR A 21 0.85 -0.45 9.42
CA THR A 21 0.82 -1.60 10.34
C THR A 21 -0.55 -1.78 10.98
N LEU A 22 -1.27 -0.68 11.22
CA LEU A 22 -2.63 -0.70 11.75
C LEU A 22 -3.70 -0.98 10.67
N GLY A 23 -3.34 -1.04 9.39
CA GLY A 23 -4.29 -1.22 8.28
C GLY A 23 -5.21 -0.01 8.06
N ASP A 24 -4.80 1.18 8.49
CA ASP A 24 -5.60 2.39 8.40
C ASP A 24 -5.52 2.99 6.98
N ALA A 25 -6.68 3.27 6.39
CA ALA A 25 -6.79 3.84 5.03
C ALA A 25 -6.12 5.23 4.89
N ARG A 26 -5.90 5.95 6.00
CA ARG A 26 -5.18 7.22 6.01
C ARG A 26 -3.69 7.07 5.68
N ALA A 27 -3.15 5.86 5.79
CA ALA A 27 -1.76 5.58 5.40
C ALA A 27 -1.49 5.98 3.94
N ASP A 28 -2.42 5.69 3.04
CA ASP A 28 -2.23 5.99 1.61
C ASP A 28 -2.21 7.49 1.32
N MET A 29 -3.05 8.26 2.01
CA MET A 29 -3.05 9.73 1.90
C MET A 29 -1.72 10.31 2.41
N ILE A 30 -1.25 9.86 3.57
CA ILE A 30 0.01 10.34 4.14
C ILE A 30 1.19 9.95 3.24
N LEU A 31 1.19 8.74 2.66
CA LEU A 31 2.23 8.33 1.73
C LEU A 31 2.24 9.22 0.47
N GLN A 32 1.07 9.55 -0.07
CA GLN A 32 0.94 10.45 -1.22
C GLN A 32 1.49 11.83 -0.94
N ASP A 33 1.12 12.44 0.19
CA ASP A 33 1.60 13.77 0.58
C ASP A 33 3.11 13.75 0.85
N THR A 34 3.61 12.68 1.50
CA THR A 34 5.04 12.50 1.78
C THR A 34 5.85 12.36 0.48
N TYR A 35 5.35 11.59 -0.48
CA TYR A 35 6.00 11.41 -1.78
C TYR A 35 6.00 12.72 -2.61
N ALA A 36 4.89 13.46 -2.60
CA ALA A 36 4.81 14.76 -3.26
C ALA A 36 5.82 15.77 -2.67
N LEU A 37 5.92 15.83 -1.34
CA LEU A 37 6.88 16.69 -0.65
C LEU A 37 8.33 16.31 -0.98
N LEU A 38 8.63 15.00 -1.09
CA LEU A 38 9.94 14.51 -1.49
C LEU A 38 10.29 14.97 -2.91
N LEU A 39 9.34 14.88 -3.85
CA LEU A 39 9.54 15.35 -5.22
C LEU A 39 9.70 16.87 -5.31
N GLN A 40 8.93 17.66 -4.56
CA GLN A 40 9.13 19.12 -4.50
C GLN A 40 10.51 19.49 -3.96
N SER A 41 10.98 18.77 -2.93
CA SER A 41 12.31 18.97 -2.36
C SER A 41 13.42 18.57 -3.33
N ALA A 42 13.18 17.52 -4.13
CA ALA A 42 14.08 17.08 -5.18
C ALA A 42 14.08 18.03 -6.40
N ASP A 43 12.95 18.66 -6.71
CA ASP A 43 12.83 19.63 -7.80
C ASP A 43 13.53 20.95 -7.48
N ALA A 44 13.59 21.32 -6.18
CA ALA A 44 14.43 22.42 -5.70
C ALA A 44 15.94 22.20 -5.90
N GLN A 45 16.38 20.98 -6.23
CA GLN A 45 17.76 20.72 -6.62
C GLN A 45 17.99 21.17 -8.07
N ILE A 46 18.94 22.09 -8.23
CA ILE A 46 19.27 22.75 -9.50
C ILE A 46 19.86 21.76 -10.52
N ASP A 47 20.57 20.74 -10.05
CA ASP A 47 21.30 19.81 -10.91
C ASP A 47 20.65 18.41 -10.92
N PRO A 48 20.47 17.78 -12.09
CA PRO A 48 19.85 16.45 -12.21
C PRO A 48 20.65 15.33 -11.51
N GLU A 49 21.97 15.45 -11.42
CA GLU A 49 22.79 14.49 -10.67
C GLU A 49 22.58 14.68 -9.16
N GLN A 50 22.48 15.94 -8.70
CA GLN A 50 22.17 16.23 -7.30
C GLN A 50 20.75 15.82 -6.91
N ARG A 51 19.77 15.94 -7.82
CA ARG A 51 18.42 15.43 -7.63
C ARG A 51 18.41 13.92 -7.42
N THR A 52 19.14 13.19 -8.27
CA THR A 52 19.27 11.73 -8.15
C THR A 52 19.98 11.39 -6.84
N ALA A 53 21.10 12.05 -6.55
CA ALA A 53 21.85 11.88 -5.31
C ALA A 53 20.98 12.17 -4.09
N PHE A 54 20.12 13.18 -4.09
CA PHE A 54 19.22 13.50 -2.98
C PHE A 54 18.21 12.38 -2.70
N LEU A 55 17.63 11.79 -3.75
CA LEU A 55 16.66 10.69 -3.63
C LEU A 55 17.29 9.39 -3.12
N VAL A 56 18.58 9.15 -3.41
CA VAL A 56 19.30 7.97 -2.91
C VAL A 56 20.25 8.25 -1.74
N ALA A 57 20.62 9.46 -1.39
CA ALA A 57 21.59 9.70 -0.32
C ALA A 57 21.00 9.40 1.06
N VAL A 58 19.71 9.71 1.25
CA VAL A 58 19.05 9.56 2.54
C VAL A 58 18.24 8.26 2.57
N PRO A 59 18.46 7.37 3.57
CA PRO A 59 17.73 6.11 3.69
C PRO A 59 16.20 6.27 3.69
N VAL A 60 15.70 7.35 4.30
CA VAL A 60 14.25 7.62 4.37
C VAL A 60 13.66 7.96 3.00
N HIS A 61 14.38 8.68 2.14
CA HIS A 61 13.93 9.00 0.79
C HIS A 61 13.77 7.73 -0.05
N ARG A 62 14.75 6.81 0.02
CA ARG A 62 14.66 5.49 -0.62
C ARG A 62 13.45 4.69 -0.10
N ALA A 63 13.21 4.74 1.21
CA ALA A 63 12.10 4.02 1.83
C ALA A 63 10.74 4.55 1.37
N ILE A 64 10.59 5.88 1.25
CA ILE A 64 9.38 6.53 0.72
C ILE A 64 9.14 6.13 -0.74
N VAL A 65 10.17 6.21 -1.60
CA VAL A 65 10.07 5.83 -3.02
C VAL A 65 9.69 4.35 -3.16
N ARG A 66 10.29 3.47 -2.36
CA ARG A 66 9.97 2.05 -2.36
C ARG A 66 8.53 1.78 -1.90
N ALA A 67 8.09 2.43 -0.82
CA ALA A 67 6.73 2.29 -0.32
C ALA A 67 5.68 2.72 -1.36
N TRP A 68 5.97 3.78 -2.13
CA TRP A 68 5.14 4.24 -3.24
C TRP A 68 5.07 3.23 -4.40
N GLN A 69 6.20 2.63 -4.76
CA GLN A 69 6.25 1.57 -5.78
C GLN A 69 5.48 0.31 -5.35
N GLU A 70 5.55 -0.06 -4.07
CA GLU A 70 4.82 -1.20 -3.50
C GLU A 70 3.30 -1.02 -3.55
N THR A 71 2.80 0.22 -3.54
CA THR A 71 1.35 0.50 -3.66
C THR A 71 0.82 0.25 -5.07
N GLY A 72 1.67 -0.11 -6.04
CA GLY A 72 1.29 -0.30 -7.44
C GLY A 72 1.04 1.02 -8.17
N ARG A 73 1.40 2.15 -7.56
CA ARG A 73 1.28 3.50 -8.10
C ARG A 73 2.53 3.86 -8.90
N ASP A 74 2.89 2.98 -9.81
CA ASP A 74 3.91 3.26 -10.81
C ASP A 74 3.30 4.17 -11.90
N PRO A 75 3.92 5.29 -12.27
CA PRO A 75 3.40 6.20 -13.29
C PRO A 75 3.30 5.57 -14.70
N GLY A 76 3.84 4.36 -14.91
CA GLY A 76 3.66 3.53 -16.10
C GLY A 76 2.76 2.30 -15.90
N SER A 77 2.25 2.02 -14.69
CA SER A 77 1.50 0.80 -14.35
C SER A 77 -0.02 0.98 -14.43
N VAL A 78 -0.50 1.54 -15.54
CA VAL A 78 -1.92 1.42 -15.92
C VAL A 78 -2.34 -0.03 -16.25
N ILE A 79 -1.43 -1.01 -16.18
CA ILE A 79 -1.66 -2.40 -16.65
C ILE A 79 -1.89 -3.42 -15.52
N ARG A 80 -1.86 -3.04 -14.22
CA ARG A 80 -1.92 -4.03 -13.11
C ARG A 80 -3.13 -3.98 -12.19
N THR A 81 -4.25 -3.43 -12.64
CA THR A 81 -5.54 -3.49 -11.92
C THR A 81 -6.40 -4.72 -12.24
N ALA A 82 -5.92 -5.68 -13.04
CA ALA A 82 -6.61 -6.95 -13.20
C ALA A 82 -5.99 -8.06 -12.33
N SER A 83 -6.74 -8.41 -11.28
CA SER A 83 -6.84 -9.79 -10.76
C SER A 83 -5.66 -10.37 -10.01
N LEU A 84 -5.61 -10.10 -8.70
CA LEU A 84 -5.26 -11.13 -7.71
C LEU A 84 -6.19 -11.03 -6.49
N SER A 85 -7.34 -11.71 -6.59
CA SER A 85 -8.02 -12.30 -5.43
C SER A 85 -8.56 -13.67 -5.84
N THR A 86 -7.60 -14.59 -5.97
CA THR A 86 -7.82 -16.04 -5.91
C THR A 86 -8.29 -16.38 -4.49
N GLY A 87 -9.59 -16.57 -4.33
CA GLY A 87 -10.22 -17.19 -3.17
C GLY A 87 -10.92 -18.48 -3.58
N ALA A 88 -10.20 -19.39 -4.26
CA ALA A 88 -10.65 -20.73 -4.57
C ALA A 88 -10.85 -21.54 -3.28
N ARG A 89 -12.09 -21.62 -2.77
CA ARG A 89 -12.48 -22.65 -1.81
C ARG A 89 -13.06 -23.84 -2.55
N ARG A 90 -12.33 -24.94 -2.44
CA ARG A 90 -12.60 -26.28 -2.97
C ARG A 90 -13.98 -26.79 -2.52
N THR A 91 -14.64 -27.49 -3.45
CA THR A 91 -15.74 -28.42 -3.18
C THR A 91 -15.28 -29.61 -2.33
N PRO A 92 -16.20 -30.26 -1.61
CA PRO A 92 -16.51 -31.66 -1.93
C PRO A 92 -18.04 -31.87 -2.01
N HIS A 93 -18.52 -32.38 -3.13
CA HIS A 93 -18.90 -33.78 -3.35
C HIS A 93 -20.23 -34.18 -2.68
N ALA A 94 -21.24 -34.37 -3.55
CA ALA A 94 -22.40 -35.25 -3.43
C ALA A 94 -23.18 -35.30 -2.10
N SER A 95 -24.40 -34.77 -2.11
CA SER A 95 -25.48 -35.34 -1.31
C SER A 95 -26.67 -35.61 -2.22
N HIS A 96 -26.74 -36.90 -2.54
CA HIS A 96 -27.73 -37.64 -3.26
C HIS A 96 -29.13 -37.39 -2.67
N LEU A 97 -30.10 -37.12 -3.53
CA LEU A 97 -31.53 -37.10 -3.21
C LEU A 97 -31.98 -38.51 -2.79
N HIS A 98 -32.17 -38.71 -1.49
CA HIS A 98 -33.13 -39.63 -0.88
C HIS A 98 -33.74 -38.83 0.27
N GLY A 99 -35.01 -38.44 0.32
CA GLY A 99 -36.20 -39.23 0.09
C GLY A 99 -37.02 -39.12 1.38
N ILE A 100 -38.34 -38.88 1.25
CA ILE A 100 -39.43 -39.36 2.13
C ILE A 100 -39.29 -38.94 3.63
N ILE A 101 -40.15 -38.10 4.25
CA ILE A 101 -41.56 -38.34 4.61
C ILE A 101 -42.13 -36.99 5.09
N SER A 102 -43.12 -36.45 4.38
CA SER A 102 -43.95 -35.34 4.87
C SER A 102 -45.01 -35.91 5.82
N LYS A 103 -44.79 -35.80 7.14
CA LYS A 103 -45.85 -36.01 8.14
C LYS A 103 -46.85 -34.85 8.06
N ARG A 104 -48.04 -35.11 7.53
CA ARG A 104 -49.23 -34.28 7.77
C ARG A 104 -50.09 -34.95 8.84
N HIS A 105 -50.05 -34.38 10.03
CA HIS A 105 -51.03 -34.56 11.10
C HIS A 105 -51.51 -33.16 11.48
N CYS A 106 -52.76 -32.85 11.13
CA CYS A 106 -53.65 -31.83 11.68
C CYS A 106 -55.05 -32.36 11.32
N SER A 107 -55.77 -32.93 12.30
CA SER A 107 -56.84 -32.30 13.10
C SER A 107 -58.18 -32.30 12.40
#